data_AF-A0A1N6IG71-F1
#
_entry.id   AF-A0A1N6IG71-F1
#
_cell.length_a   1.000
_cell.length_b   1.000
_cell.length_c   1.000
_cell.angle_alpha   90.00
_cell.angle_beta   90.00
_cell.angle_gamma   90.00
#
_symmetry.space_group_name_H-M   'P 1'
#
loop_
_entity.id
_entity.type
_entity.pdbx_description
1 polymer ?
#
loop_
_entity_poly.entity_id
_entity_poly.type
_entity_poly.pdbx_seq_one_letter_code
_entity_poly.pdbx_strand_id
1 'polypeptide(L)'
;MARCSSQTVQIVATAAILAWGLAPGRLALGTPGRLRETLRNDQLSQADYEKMERGYYEQILDAGRKLGASDAVEPESPRHNRSQAKSVPFEGGPLAQGVDDLREFVLKPNLSVDHAGARWTTNALGMRDRPYESTKPPNTLRIAFVGDSIGAGWGVGDGQAFEAVLERQLDGRSKAGGGSAVEILNFAIPGHGPGQRWEHFKRVGWATEPDLVLFESTQADSGWDERRLRGLLPRGIGWDSPMYRDVLTRAHARPGGTIESYKQVLRPYREEFAAGVFRTAAADCRARGVPIVLVMVPRVGKTADQAEIQRLIALARDAGFTAIVDLSDTYNGIDPKSLAVGPNDYHPNAKGHAMLAQRLDAALQTQTNLLRPPKLGPGEKGGRQ
;
A
#
# COMPACT_ATOMS: atom_id res chain seq x y z
N MET A 1 -4.11 -63.54 -5.55
CA MET A 1 -4.59 -62.14 -5.54
C MET A 1 -3.41 -61.23 -5.20
N ALA A 2 -2.77 -60.60 -6.19
CA ALA A 2 -1.62 -59.74 -5.97
C ALA A 2 -2.10 -58.33 -5.57
N ARG A 3 -1.65 -57.82 -4.42
CA ARG A 3 -1.93 -56.45 -3.97
C ARG A 3 -1.10 -55.49 -4.82
N CYS A 4 -1.78 -54.65 -5.59
CA CYS A 4 -1.15 -53.57 -6.36
C CYS A 4 -0.61 -52.52 -5.38
N SER A 5 0.64 -52.09 -5.54
CA SER A 5 1.26 -51.12 -4.62
C SER A 5 0.74 -49.70 -4.89
N SER A 6 0.72 -48.85 -3.84
CA SER A 6 0.24 -47.46 -3.91
C SER A 6 0.93 -46.62 -4.99
N GLN A 7 2.19 -46.95 -5.33
CA GLN A 7 2.95 -46.28 -6.38
C GLN A 7 2.44 -46.64 -7.78
N THR A 8 2.04 -47.89 -8.01
CA THR A 8 1.47 -48.31 -9.30
C THR A 8 0.13 -47.62 -9.56
N VAL A 9 -0.69 -47.41 -8.53
CA VAL A 9 -1.96 -46.67 -8.64
C VAL A 9 -1.73 -45.20 -8.97
N GLN A 10 -0.73 -44.55 -8.34
CA GLN A 10 -0.37 -43.16 -8.64
C GLN A 10 0.17 -42.98 -10.06
N ILE A 11 1.06 -43.87 -10.52
CA ILE A 11 1.62 -43.80 -11.87
C ILE A 11 0.53 -44.00 -12.92
N VAL A 12 -0.39 -44.94 -12.70
CA VAL A 12 -1.54 -45.16 -13.60
C VAL A 12 -2.49 -43.95 -13.60
N ALA A 13 -2.73 -43.33 -12.45
CA ALA A 13 -3.56 -42.12 -12.36
C ALA A 13 -2.91 -40.92 -13.08
N THR A 14 -1.60 -40.70 -12.92
CA THR A 14 -0.87 -39.64 -13.61
C THR A 14 -0.80 -39.89 -15.12
N ALA A 15 -0.54 -41.13 -15.55
CA ALA A 15 -0.54 -41.50 -16.96
C ALA A 15 -1.93 -41.34 -17.60
N ALA A 16 -3.00 -41.67 -16.88
CA ALA A 16 -4.37 -41.48 -17.33
C ALA A 16 -4.70 -39.99 -17.52
N ILE A 17 -4.30 -39.12 -16.58
CA ILE A 17 -4.51 -37.65 -16.68
C ILE A 17 -3.73 -37.06 -17.87
N LEU A 18 -2.48 -37.48 -18.07
CA LEU A 18 -1.65 -37.02 -19.19
C LEU A 18 -2.17 -37.49 -20.55
N ALA A 19 -2.58 -38.77 -20.66
CA ALA A 19 -3.19 -39.31 -21.87
C ALA A 19 -4.51 -38.59 -22.21
N TRP A 20 -5.28 -38.18 -21.19
CA TRP A 20 -6.53 -37.43 -21.37
C TRP A 20 -6.32 -35.97 -21.83
N GLY A 21 -5.22 -35.34 -21.40
CA GLY A 21 -4.81 -34.01 -21.86
C GLY A 21 -4.38 -33.95 -23.33
N LEU A 22 -3.93 -35.09 -23.88
CA LEU A 22 -3.41 -35.22 -25.24
C LEU A 22 -4.39 -35.82 -26.26
N ALA A 23 -5.55 -36.35 -25.83
CA ALA A 23 -6.52 -36.98 -26.71
C ALA A 23 -7.29 -35.98 -27.61
N PRO A 24 -7.41 -36.22 -28.94
CA PRO A 24 -8.12 -35.35 -29.89
C PRO A 24 -9.63 -35.24 -29.57
N GLY A 25 -10.19 -34.05 -29.77
CA GLY A 25 -11.47 -33.61 -29.18
C GLY A 25 -12.76 -34.34 -29.60
N ARG A 26 -12.71 -35.37 -30.44
CA ARG A 26 -13.92 -36.09 -30.92
C ARG A 26 -14.32 -37.30 -30.06
N LEU A 27 -13.60 -37.62 -28.97
CA LEU A 27 -13.84 -38.81 -28.14
C LEU A 27 -14.29 -38.52 -26.69
N ALA A 28 -14.51 -37.26 -26.30
CA ALA A 28 -14.87 -36.91 -24.91
C ALA A 28 -16.37 -36.63 -24.77
N LEU A 29 -17.14 -37.64 -24.32
CA LEU A 29 -18.53 -37.49 -23.91
C LEU A 29 -18.62 -36.84 -22.52
N GLY A 30 -19.03 -35.57 -22.49
CA GLY A 30 -19.80 -34.92 -21.42
C GLY A 30 -19.17 -34.68 -20.03
N THR A 31 -18.34 -33.64 -19.85
CA THR A 31 -18.25 -32.70 -18.67
C THR A 31 -17.15 -31.61 -18.89
N PRO A 32 -17.08 -30.50 -18.11
CA PRO A 32 -16.92 -29.13 -18.64
C PRO A 32 -15.47 -28.71 -18.96
N GLY A 33 -15.30 -27.87 -19.99
CA GLY A 33 -14.03 -27.42 -20.56
C GLY A 33 -13.01 -26.74 -19.62
N ARG A 34 -13.41 -26.36 -18.38
CA ARG A 34 -12.56 -25.66 -17.42
C ARG A 34 -11.31 -26.42 -16.98
N LEU A 35 -11.37 -27.75 -16.86
CA LEU A 35 -10.19 -28.53 -16.42
C LEU A 35 -9.13 -28.68 -17.53
N ARG A 36 -9.57 -28.73 -18.80
CA ARG A 36 -8.69 -28.79 -19.98
C ARG A 36 -8.05 -27.45 -20.31
N GLU A 37 -8.76 -26.34 -20.12
CA GLU A 37 -8.18 -24.99 -20.21
C GLU A 37 -7.10 -24.78 -19.15
N THR A 38 -7.30 -25.27 -17.92
CA THR A 38 -6.32 -25.13 -16.82
C THR A 38 -5.00 -25.88 -17.08
N LEU A 39 -5.04 -27.00 -17.82
CA LEU A 39 -3.84 -27.81 -18.14
C LEU A 39 -3.08 -27.34 -19.38
N ARG A 40 -3.65 -26.43 -20.18
CA ARG A 40 -3.04 -25.87 -21.40
C ARG A 40 -2.62 -24.41 -21.26
N ASN A 41 -2.82 -23.81 -20.09
CA ASN A 41 -2.53 -22.41 -19.88
C ASN A 41 -1.14 -22.23 -19.24
N ASP A 42 -0.19 -21.66 -19.99
CA ASP A 42 1.14 -21.24 -19.50
C ASP A 42 1.07 -19.95 -18.66
N GLN A 43 -0.11 -19.58 -18.17
CA GLN A 43 -0.32 -18.43 -17.28
C GLN A 43 -0.20 -18.88 -15.82
N LEU A 44 0.61 -18.16 -15.04
CA LEU A 44 0.80 -18.37 -13.61
C LEU A 44 -0.56 -18.40 -12.88
N SER A 45 -0.72 -19.27 -11.89
CA SER A 45 -1.95 -19.37 -11.10
C SER A 45 -2.06 -18.21 -10.09
N GLN A 46 -3.25 -17.91 -9.57
CA GLN A 46 -3.43 -16.90 -8.51
C GLN A 46 -2.51 -17.14 -7.28
N ALA A 47 -2.24 -18.40 -6.95
CA ALA A 47 -1.33 -18.77 -5.86
C ALA A 47 0.13 -18.41 -6.15
N ASP A 48 0.55 -18.44 -7.42
CA ASP A 48 1.88 -18.02 -7.85
C ASP A 48 2.01 -16.49 -7.77
N TYR A 49 0.96 -15.76 -8.13
CA TYR A 49 0.89 -14.30 -8.01
C TYR A 49 0.90 -13.81 -6.55
N GLU A 50 0.22 -14.50 -5.63
CA GLU A 50 0.30 -14.27 -4.18
C GLU A 50 1.66 -14.65 -3.59
N LYS A 51 2.36 -15.60 -4.21
CA LYS A 51 3.74 -15.96 -3.84
C LYS A 51 4.75 -14.92 -4.34
N MET A 52 4.50 -14.28 -5.48
CA MET A 52 5.31 -13.17 -5.99
C MET A 52 5.11 -11.88 -5.19
N GLU A 53 3.88 -11.58 -4.80
CA GLU A 53 3.57 -10.48 -3.88
C GLU A 53 4.19 -10.71 -2.50
N ARG A 54 4.07 -11.94 -1.98
CA ARG A 54 4.84 -12.36 -0.82
C ARG A 54 6.33 -12.19 -1.09
N GLY A 55 6.89 -12.54 -2.24
CA GLY A 55 8.32 -12.33 -2.52
C GLY A 55 8.77 -10.87 -2.53
N TYR A 56 8.00 -9.96 -3.15
CA TYR A 56 8.28 -8.51 -3.15
C TYR A 56 8.23 -7.94 -1.73
N TYR A 57 7.18 -8.27 -0.99
CA TYR A 57 7.03 -7.78 0.37
C TYR A 57 7.89 -8.53 1.38
N GLU A 58 8.15 -9.83 1.22
CA GLU A 58 9.13 -10.60 2.01
C GLU A 58 10.53 -10.04 1.76
N GLN A 59 10.88 -9.51 0.59
CA GLN A 59 12.15 -8.77 0.42
C GLN A 59 12.18 -7.46 1.22
N ILE A 60 11.06 -6.76 1.36
CA ILE A 60 10.92 -5.55 2.20
C ILE A 60 10.76 -5.89 3.70
N LEU A 61 10.23 -7.06 4.03
CA LEU A 61 9.92 -7.51 5.39
C LEU A 61 11.07 -8.32 6.01
N ASP A 62 11.75 -9.20 5.25
CA ASP A 62 12.92 -10.01 5.67
C ASP A 62 14.18 -9.18 5.80
N ALA A 63 14.19 -8.03 5.15
CA ALA A 63 15.12 -6.94 5.35
C ALA A 63 15.26 -6.51 6.84
N GLY A 64 14.16 -6.56 7.60
CA GLY A 64 14.16 -6.35 9.06
C GLY A 64 14.69 -7.52 9.90
N ARG A 65 14.95 -8.71 9.32
CA ARG A 65 15.42 -9.90 10.08
C ARG A 65 16.91 -9.87 10.44
N LYS A 66 17.74 -9.07 9.77
CA LYS A 66 19.21 -9.23 9.87
C LYS A 66 19.92 -8.41 10.96
N LEU A 67 19.18 -7.76 11.85
CA LEU A 67 19.76 -7.03 12.98
C LEU A 67 19.78 -7.83 14.30
N GLY A 68 19.64 -9.17 14.28
CA GLY A 68 19.56 -9.96 15.52
C GLY A 68 20.10 -11.38 15.51
N ALA A 69 20.79 -11.85 14.46
CA ALA A 69 21.38 -13.19 14.46
C ALA A 69 22.91 -13.08 14.50
N SER A 70 23.47 -13.38 15.68
CA SER A 70 24.87 -13.71 15.88
C SER A 70 25.29 -14.91 15.02
N ASP A 71 26.54 -14.89 14.58
CA ASP A 71 27.19 -15.84 13.69
C ASP A 71 26.83 -17.32 13.93
N ALA A 72 26.28 -17.96 12.89
CA ALA A 72 26.36 -19.40 12.71
C ALA A 72 26.41 -19.70 11.20
N VAL A 73 27.59 -20.09 10.74
CA VAL A 73 27.87 -20.52 9.36
C VAL A 73 27.38 -21.96 9.19
N GLU A 74 26.40 -22.19 8.33
CA GLU A 74 26.13 -23.52 7.78
C GLU A 74 26.64 -23.61 6.33
N PRO A 75 27.20 -24.76 5.89
CA PRO A 75 27.93 -24.86 4.64
C PRO A 75 26.99 -24.96 3.42
N GLU A 76 27.34 -24.20 2.38
CA GLU A 76 26.61 -24.15 1.11
C GLU A 76 26.67 -25.48 0.34
N SER A 77 25.53 -25.92 -0.20
CA SER A 77 25.45 -26.96 -1.21
C SER A 77 25.47 -26.33 -2.62
N PRO A 78 26.38 -26.73 -3.53
CA PRO A 78 26.61 -26.03 -4.78
C PRO A 78 25.69 -26.56 -5.88
N ARG A 79 24.74 -25.74 -6.34
CA ARG A 79 24.20 -25.71 -7.72
C ARG A 79 23.04 -24.71 -7.79
N HIS A 80 23.33 -23.46 -8.14
CA HIS A 80 22.56 -22.63 -9.10
C HIS A 80 23.26 -21.27 -9.22
N ASN A 81 24.12 -21.14 -10.24
CA ASN A 81 24.83 -19.91 -10.53
C ASN A 81 24.06 -19.13 -11.61
N ARG A 82 23.26 -18.16 -11.16
CA ARG A 82 22.88 -16.94 -11.89
C ARG A 82 22.68 -15.85 -10.85
N SER A 83 23.75 -15.09 -10.59
CA SER A 83 23.79 -13.75 -9.96
C SER A 83 22.56 -13.36 -9.11
N GLN A 84 22.37 -13.98 -7.94
CA GLN A 84 21.63 -13.35 -6.86
C GLN A 84 22.57 -12.34 -6.20
N ALA A 85 22.68 -11.15 -6.78
CA ALA A 85 23.16 -10.01 -5.99
C ALA A 85 22.23 -9.93 -4.78
N LYS A 86 22.78 -10.06 -3.56
CA LYS A 86 22.04 -9.96 -2.31
C LYS A 86 21.22 -8.67 -2.37
N SER A 87 19.89 -8.78 -2.45
CA SER A 87 19.02 -7.60 -2.53
C SER A 87 19.22 -6.80 -1.25
N VAL A 88 19.66 -5.54 -1.37
CA VAL A 88 19.78 -4.67 -0.21
C VAL A 88 18.36 -4.40 0.31
N PRO A 89 18.10 -4.57 1.62
CA PRO A 89 16.90 -4.08 2.29
C PRO A 89 16.45 -2.70 1.79
N PHE A 90 15.16 -2.44 1.61
CA PHE A 90 14.70 -1.13 1.14
C PHE A 90 15.21 0.01 2.04
N GLU A 91 15.17 -0.21 3.36
CA GLU A 91 15.68 0.67 4.43
C GLU A 91 17.20 0.87 4.45
N GLY A 92 17.95 -0.06 3.86
CA GLY A 92 19.40 0.06 3.63
C GLY A 92 19.75 0.46 2.20
N GLY A 93 18.72 0.62 1.36
CA GLY A 93 18.84 0.84 -0.07
C GLY A 93 19.17 2.29 -0.41
N PRO A 94 19.25 2.60 -1.72
CA PRO A 94 19.57 3.95 -2.16
C PRO A 94 18.48 4.97 -1.80
N LEU A 95 17.21 4.54 -1.65
CA LEU A 95 16.05 5.43 -1.53
C LEU A 95 15.63 5.75 -0.09
N ALA A 96 15.84 4.83 0.85
CA ALA A 96 15.35 4.95 2.21
C ALA A 96 16.46 4.76 3.25
N GLN A 97 16.18 5.18 4.46
CA GLN A 97 17.01 5.02 5.65
C GLN A 97 16.18 4.41 6.77
N GLY A 98 16.77 3.47 7.51
CA GLY A 98 16.13 2.88 8.69
C GLY A 98 15.89 3.89 9.82
N VAL A 99 14.82 3.69 10.58
CA VAL A 99 14.51 4.40 11.83
C VAL A 99 14.07 3.41 12.90
N ASP A 100 14.39 3.68 14.16
CA ASP A 100 14.09 2.79 15.29
C ASP A 100 12.73 3.10 15.93
N ASP A 101 11.67 3.10 15.10
CA ASP A 101 10.29 3.25 15.55
C ASP A 101 9.32 2.48 14.64
N LEU A 102 8.00 2.64 14.86
CA LEU A 102 6.96 1.92 14.12
C LEU A 102 7.03 2.14 12.60
N ARG A 103 7.67 3.21 12.12
CA ARG A 103 7.85 3.46 10.68
C ARG A 103 8.91 2.53 10.07
N GLU A 104 9.86 2.04 10.87
CA GLU A 104 11.02 1.19 10.51
C GLU A 104 12.00 1.79 9.51
N PHE A 105 11.51 2.57 8.56
CA PHE A 105 12.27 3.34 7.60
C PHE A 105 11.48 4.55 7.10
N VAL A 106 12.21 5.51 6.58
CA VAL A 106 11.69 6.69 5.88
C VAL A 106 12.51 6.93 4.62
N LEU A 107 11.96 7.68 3.66
CA LEU A 107 12.75 8.10 2.50
C LEU A 107 13.89 9.04 2.92
N LYS A 108 15.05 8.91 2.26
CA LYS A 108 16.16 9.84 2.46
C LYS A 108 15.75 11.23 1.95
N PRO A 109 16.01 12.32 2.69
CA PRO A 109 15.73 13.67 2.21
C PRO A 109 16.75 14.12 1.16
N ASN A 110 16.37 15.10 0.33
CA ASN A 110 17.23 15.71 -0.70
C ASN A 110 17.87 14.69 -1.65
N LEU A 111 17.17 13.61 -1.97
CA LEU A 111 17.64 12.60 -2.88
C LEU A 111 17.29 12.98 -4.31
N SER A 112 18.17 12.65 -5.25
CA SER A 112 17.92 12.88 -6.66
C SER A 112 18.63 11.82 -7.49
N VAL A 113 17.91 10.75 -7.85
CA VAL A 113 18.49 9.57 -8.51
C VAL A 113 17.60 9.10 -9.66
N ASP A 114 18.16 8.27 -10.54
CA ASP A 114 17.38 7.46 -11.46
C ASP A 114 17.15 6.09 -10.83
N HIS A 115 15.89 5.71 -10.66
CA HIS A 115 15.49 4.44 -10.07
C HIS A 115 14.57 3.68 -11.03
N ALA A 116 15.00 2.48 -11.44
CA ALA A 116 14.25 1.62 -12.37
C ALA A 116 13.81 2.32 -13.68
N GLY A 117 14.64 3.24 -14.20
CA GLY A 117 14.35 3.98 -15.43
C GLY A 117 13.45 5.21 -15.24
N ALA A 118 13.11 5.56 -14.00
CA ALA A 118 12.33 6.74 -13.66
C ALA A 118 13.13 7.69 -12.76
N ARG A 119 12.94 9.00 -12.99
CA ARG A 119 13.47 10.03 -12.10
C ARG A 119 12.81 9.93 -10.72
N TRP A 120 13.62 9.87 -9.67
CA TRP A 120 13.18 9.83 -8.27
C TRP A 120 13.83 10.96 -7.49
N THR A 121 13.03 11.95 -7.11
CA THR A 121 13.46 13.05 -6.24
C THR A 121 12.71 13.03 -4.90
N THR A 122 13.40 13.35 -3.82
CA THR A 122 12.78 13.66 -2.52
C THR A 122 13.21 15.05 -2.05
N ASN A 123 12.29 15.79 -1.43
CA ASN A 123 12.59 17.12 -0.90
C ASN A 123 13.24 17.06 0.50
N ALA A 124 13.49 18.23 1.09
CA ALA A 124 14.14 18.35 2.39
C ALA A 124 13.35 17.72 3.55
N LEU A 125 12.04 17.52 3.40
CA LEU A 125 11.18 16.85 4.38
C LEU A 125 11.14 15.32 4.18
N GLY A 126 11.86 14.79 3.19
CA GLY A 126 11.82 13.37 2.84
C GLY A 126 10.55 12.96 2.09
N MET A 127 9.77 13.92 1.58
CA MET A 127 8.62 13.64 0.72
C MET A 127 9.11 13.38 -0.70
N ARG A 128 8.58 12.36 -1.37
CA ARG A 128 8.82 12.14 -2.80
C ARG A 128 7.94 13.06 -3.62
N ASP A 129 8.31 14.33 -3.60
CA ASP A 129 7.48 15.41 -4.12
C ASP A 129 8.36 16.63 -4.43
N ARG A 130 7.77 17.66 -5.04
CA ARG A 130 8.38 18.99 -5.17
C ARG A 130 8.62 19.62 -3.79
N PRO A 131 9.51 20.61 -3.68
CA PRO A 131 9.59 21.41 -2.46
C PRO A 131 8.33 22.26 -2.25
N TYR A 132 7.99 22.47 -0.98
CA TYR A 132 6.92 23.35 -0.52
C TYR A 132 7.46 24.31 0.53
N GLU A 133 6.84 25.48 0.64
CA GLU A 133 7.11 26.40 1.74
C GLU A 133 6.69 25.76 3.06
N SER A 134 7.59 25.82 4.05
CA SER A 134 7.37 25.27 5.39
C SER A 134 6.14 25.90 6.04
N THR A 135 6.02 27.22 5.95
CA THR A 135 4.83 27.97 6.35
C THR A 135 3.80 27.90 5.23
N LYS A 136 2.55 27.61 5.58
CA LYS A 136 1.46 27.58 4.62
C LYS A 136 1.22 28.96 4.00
N PRO A 137 1.29 29.10 2.66
CA PRO A 137 1.01 30.38 2.03
C PRO A 137 -0.45 30.81 2.28
N PRO A 138 -0.71 32.14 2.35
CA PRO A 138 -2.07 32.64 2.46
C PRO A 138 -2.89 32.26 1.23
N ASN A 139 -4.21 32.04 1.42
CA ASN A 139 -5.12 31.63 0.34
C ASN A 139 -4.70 30.34 -0.37
N THR A 140 -4.21 29.36 0.39
CA THR A 140 -3.85 28.03 -0.10
C THR A 140 -4.67 26.95 0.60
N LEU A 141 -5.31 26.08 -0.19
CA LEU A 141 -5.82 24.80 0.28
C LEU A 141 -4.67 23.80 0.29
N ARG A 142 -4.30 23.29 1.46
CA ARG A 142 -3.23 22.32 1.60
C ARG A 142 -3.80 20.95 1.95
N ILE A 143 -3.52 19.97 1.12
CA ILE A 143 -4.00 18.60 1.24
C ILE A 143 -2.79 17.74 1.61
N ALA A 144 -2.89 16.96 2.68
CA ALA A 144 -1.93 15.90 2.96
C ALA A 144 -2.37 14.62 2.27
N PHE A 145 -1.49 14.02 1.48
CA PHE A 145 -1.72 12.73 0.87
C PHE A 145 -0.88 11.66 1.59
N VAL A 146 -1.55 10.65 2.15
CA VAL A 146 -0.96 9.60 2.98
C VAL A 146 -1.17 8.27 2.27
N GLY A 147 -0.10 7.59 1.88
CA GLY A 147 -0.22 6.39 1.04
C GLY A 147 0.98 5.45 1.04
N ASP A 148 0.98 4.49 0.12
CA ASP A 148 2.06 3.50 -0.05
C ASP A 148 2.89 3.73 -1.32
N SER A 149 3.38 2.65 -1.93
CA SER A 149 4.14 2.68 -3.17
C SER A 149 3.32 3.16 -4.36
N ILE A 150 2.01 2.92 -4.41
CA ILE A 150 1.15 3.49 -5.45
C ILE A 150 1.01 4.98 -5.21
N GLY A 151 0.68 5.40 -3.99
CA GLY A 151 0.68 6.80 -3.59
C GLY A 151 1.98 7.55 -3.87
N ALA A 152 3.11 6.89 -3.63
CA ALA A 152 4.42 7.46 -3.91
C ALA A 152 4.75 7.47 -5.41
N GLY A 153 3.99 6.82 -6.29
CA GLY A 153 4.28 6.77 -7.74
C GLY A 153 5.39 5.80 -8.12
N TRP A 154 5.51 4.65 -7.45
CA TRP A 154 6.57 3.69 -7.70
C TRP A 154 6.70 3.33 -9.18
N GLY A 155 7.90 3.47 -9.74
CA GLY A 155 8.19 3.16 -11.14
C GLY A 155 7.76 4.20 -12.17
N VAL A 156 7.20 5.35 -11.76
CA VAL A 156 6.97 6.51 -12.65
C VAL A 156 7.88 7.68 -12.27
N GLY A 157 8.11 8.63 -13.19
CA GLY A 157 8.97 9.80 -12.94
C GLY A 157 8.31 10.86 -12.06
N ASP A 158 9.11 11.83 -11.62
CA ASP A 158 8.62 13.01 -10.89
C ASP A 158 7.44 13.68 -11.61
N GLY A 159 6.38 14.02 -10.86
CA GLY A 159 5.17 14.65 -11.39
C GLY A 159 4.20 13.74 -12.16
N GLN A 160 4.53 12.46 -12.36
CA GLN A 160 3.67 11.49 -13.04
C GLN A 160 2.79 10.67 -12.10
N ALA A 161 3.08 10.70 -10.80
CA ALA A 161 2.25 10.09 -9.77
C ALA A 161 0.88 10.79 -9.70
N PHE A 162 -0.14 10.08 -9.22
CA PHE A 162 -1.54 10.50 -9.45
C PHE A 162 -1.94 11.71 -8.59
N GLU A 163 -1.34 11.87 -7.42
CA GLU A 163 -1.43 13.03 -6.55
C GLU A 163 -0.85 14.28 -7.21
N ALA A 164 0.29 14.18 -7.91
CA ALA A 164 0.89 15.31 -8.60
C ALA A 164 0.07 15.72 -9.83
N VAL A 165 -0.52 14.74 -10.53
CA VAL A 165 -1.47 15.00 -11.63
C VAL A 165 -2.74 15.68 -11.09
N LEU A 166 -3.28 15.18 -9.98
CA LEU A 166 -4.45 15.75 -9.31
C LEU A 166 -4.18 17.18 -8.83
N GLU A 167 -3.03 17.46 -8.20
CA GLU A 167 -2.65 18.81 -7.76
C GLU A 167 -2.75 19.79 -8.91
N ARG A 168 -2.10 19.49 -10.05
CA ARG A 168 -2.11 20.39 -11.22
C ARG A 168 -3.52 20.63 -11.75
N GLN A 169 -4.38 19.61 -11.73
CA GLN A 169 -5.76 19.72 -12.18
C GLN A 169 -6.60 20.60 -11.25
N LEU A 170 -6.50 20.38 -9.94
CA LEU A 170 -7.23 21.15 -8.93
C LEU A 170 -6.74 22.60 -8.85
N ASP A 171 -5.42 22.81 -8.78
CA ASP A 171 -4.80 24.13 -8.70
C ASP A 171 -5.11 24.95 -9.96
N GLY A 172 -4.95 24.36 -11.15
CA GLY A 172 -5.25 25.02 -12.42
C GLY A 172 -6.72 25.44 -12.52
N ARG A 173 -7.65 24.55 -12.14
CA ARG A 173 -9.08 24.85 -12.13
C ARG A 173 -9.44 25.93 -11.10
N SER A 174 -8.89 25.82 -9.89
CA SER A 174 -9.14 26.80 -8.82
C SER A 174 -8.68 28.19 -9.25
N LYS A 175 -7.44 28.31 -9.75
CA LYS A 175 -6.89 29.58 -10.26
C LYS A 175 -7.68 30.16 -11.43
N ALA A 176 -8.12 29.33 -12.38
CA ALA A 176 -8.98 29.78 -13.48
C ALA A 176 -10.31 30.37 -13.00
N GLY A 177 -10.82 29.92 -11.86
CA GLY A 177 -12.01 30.46 -11.19
C GLY A 177 -11.73 31.58 -10.19
N GLY A 178 -10.50 32.09 -10.07
CA GLY A 178 -10.11 33.08 -9.07
C GLY A 178 -10.07 32.56 -7.63
N GLY A 179 -9.98 31.24 -7.45
CA GLY A 179 -9.93 30.55 -6.17
C GLY A 179 -8.54 30.49 -5.54
N SER A 180 -8.43 29.70 -4.47
CA SER A 180 -7.20 29.46 -3.72
C SER A 180 -6.18 28.64 -4.51
N ALA A 181 -4.90 28.79 -4.21
CA ALA A 181 -3.90 27.82 -4.65
C ALA A 181 -4.18 26.45 -4.03
N VAL A 182 -3.81 25.37 -4.71
CA VAL A 182 -3.94 24.01 -4.18
C VAL A 182 -2.55 23.37 -4.10
N GLU A 183 -2.23 22.83 -2.94
CA GLU A 183 -1.03 22.04 -2.69
C GLU A 183 -1.43 20.65 -2.17
N ILE A 184 -0.83 19.58 -2.71
CA ILE A 184 -1.00 18.20 -2.27
C ILE A 184 0.36 17.66 -1.86
N LEU A 185 0.63 17.64 -0.56
CA LEU A 185 1.92 17.19 -0.01
C LEU A 185 1.91 15.66 0.12
N ASN A 186 2.78 15.00 -0.64
CA ASN A 186 2.86 13.54 -0.68
C ASN A 186 3.72 12.95 0.47
N PHE A 187 3.06 12.39 1.47
CA PHE A 187 3.66 11.66 2.60
C PHE A 187 3.70 10.14 2.39
N ALA A 188 3.44 9.66 1.17
CA ALA A 188 3.41 8.24 0.88
C ALA A 188 4.82 7.63 0.89
N ILE A 189 4.94 6.44 1.48
CA ILE A 189 6.21 5.71 1.56
C ILE A 189 6.01 4.29 1.04
N PRO A 190 6.77 3.86 0.02
CA PRO A 190 6.73 2.49 -0.48
C PRO A 190 6.93 1.46 0.63
N GLY A 191 6.05 0.46 0.69
CA GLY A 191 6.14 -0.64 1.66
C GLY A 191 5.57 -0.33 3.06
N HIS A 192 5.12 0.91 3.34
CA HIS A 192 4.41 1.21 4.58
C HIS A 192 3.01 0.62 4.56
N GLY A 193 2.69 -0.20 5.57
CA GLY A 193 1.32 -0.61 5.88
C GLY A 193 0.51 0.51 6.57
N PRO A 194 -0.81 0.35 6.74
CA PRO A 194 -1.72 1.42 7.19
C PRO A 194 -1.25 2.17 8.44
N GLY A 195 -0.85 1.47 9.51
CA GLY A 195 -0.40 2.12 10.72
C GLY A 195 0.98 2.74 10.63
N GLN A 196 1.87 2.26 9.74
CA GLN A 196 3.13 2.93 9.44
C GLN A 196 2.90 4.24 8.68
N ARG A 197 1.99 4.22 7.69
CA ARG A 197 1.56 5.43 6.96
C ARG A 197 1.02 6.48 7.93
N TRP A 198 0.13 6.08 8.85
CA TRP A 198 -0.44 7.00 9.84
C TRP A 198 0.61 7.52 10.83
N GLU A 199 1.49 6.66 11.33
CA GLU A 199 2.57 7.08 12.23
C GLU A 199 3.57 8.03 11.54
N HIS A 200 3.88 7.79 10.26
CA HIS A 200 4.69 8.72 9.47
C HIS A 200 4.03 10.09 9.40
N PHE A 201 2.77 10.16 8.95
CA PHE A 201 2.03 11.41 8.87
C PHE A 201 1.92 12.12 10.22
N LYS A 202 1.62 11.42 11.32
CA LYS A 202 1.55 12.03 12.65
C LYS A 202 2.82 12.77 13.06
N ARG A 203 3.99 12.25 12.66
CA ARG A 203 5.28 12.79 13.07
C ARG A 203 5.71 14.00 12.26
N VAL A 204 5.39 14.04 10.96
CA VAL A 204 5.93 15.07 10.05
C VAL A 204 4.85 15.89 9.35
N GLY A 205 3.64 15.37 9.21
CA GLY A 205 2.58 15.95 8.41
C GLY A 205 1.81 17.07 9.09
N TRP A 206 1.58 17.00 10.41
CA TRP A 206 0.82 18.05 11.11
C TRP A 206 1.48 19.43 11.08
N ALA A 207 2.82 19.47 11.01
CA ALA A 207 3.58 20.71 10.92
C ALA A 207 3.33 21.48 9.61
N THR A 208 2.71 20.85 8.60
CA THR A 208 2.42 21.50 7.32
C THR A 208 1.04 22.17 7.30
N GLU A 209 0.27 22.10 8.38
CA GLU A 209 -1.06 22.72 8.51
C GLU A 209 -2.06 22.31 7.39
N PRO A 210 -2.27 20.99 7.17
CA PRO A 210 -3.20 20.52 6.15
C PRO A 210 -4.65 20.87 6.51
N ASP A 211 -5.43 21.23 5.49
CA ASP A 211 -6.89 21.42 5.55
C ASP A 211 -7.67 20.15 5.28
N LEU A 212 -7.03 19.15 4.68
CA LEU A 212 -7.64 17.90 4.27
C LEU A 212 -6.58 16.80 4.29
N VAL A 213 -6.97 15.61 4.72
CA VAL A 213 -6.15 14.39 4.59
C VAL A 213 -6.81 13.44 3.60
N LEU A 214 -6.07 13.04 2.56
CA LEU A 214 -6.40 11.91 1.70
C LEU A 214 -5.61 10.70 2.20
N PHE A 215 -6.32 9.70 2.72
CA PHE A 215 -5.71 8.45 3.20
C PHE A 215 -5.95 7.36 2.15
N GLU A 216 -4.89 6.96 1.47
CA GLU A 216 -4.89 5.87 0.52
C GLU A 216 -5.04 4.52 1.24
N SER A 217 -5.94 3.69 0.73
CA SER A 217 -6.06 2.30 1.12
C SER A 217 -6.19 1.39 -0.10
N THR A 218 -5.71 0.17 0.01
CA THR A 218 -5.90 -0.86 -1.01
C THR A 218 -6.47 -2.12 -0.38
N GLN A 219 -7.05 -3.02 -1.19
CA GLN A 219 -7.47 -4.34 -0.72
C GLN A 219 -6.33 -5.18 -0.10
N ALA A 220 -5.07 -4.80 -0.32
CA ALA A 220 -3.94 -5.49 0.29
C ALA A 220 -3.77 -5.14 1.77
N ASP A 221 -4.33 -4.01 2.24
CA ASP A 221 -4.10 -3.42 3.58
C ASP A 221 -4.49 -4.35 4.74
N SER A 222 -5.42 -5.28 4.51
CA SER A 222 -5.84 -6.20 5.55
C SER A 222 -4.73 -7.14 6.02
N GLY A 223 -4.54 -7.15 7.35
CA GLY A 223 -3.52 -7.94 8.02
C GLY A 223 -2.08 -7.44 7.82
N TRP A 224 -1.85 -6.24 7.30
CA TRP A 224 -0.51 -5.65 7.24
C TRP A 224 0.04 -5.31 8.61
N ASP A 225 -0.72 -4.55 9.41
CA ASP A 225 -0.30 -4.16 10.75
C ASP A 225 -0.04 -5.39 11.63
N GLU A 226 -0.91 -6.40 11.52
CA GLU A 226 -0.74 -7.70 12.17
C GLU A 226 0.58 -8.36 11.78
N ARG A 227 0.90 -8.42 10.48
CA ARG A 227 2.16 -9.00 9.97
C ARG A 227 3.39 -8.23 10.44
N ARG A 228 3.35 -6.89 10.43
CA ARG A 228 4.47 -6.04 10.89
C ARG A 228 4.68 -6.15 12.39
N LEU A 229 3.61 -6.15 13.18
CA LEU A 229 3.68 -6.23 14.64
C LEU A 229 4.38 -7.51 15.12
N ARG A 230 4.30 -8.62 14.37
CA ARG A 230 5.06 -9.84 14.69
C ARG A 230 6.58 -9.60 14.76
N GLY A 231 7.11 -8.73 13.91
CA GLY A 231 8.54 -8.37 13.88
C GLY A 231 8.90 -7.20 14.81
N LEU A 232 7.95 -6.33 15.12
CA LEU A 232 8.16 -5.13 15.93
C LEU A 232 8.00 -5.36 17.44
N LEU A 233 7.01 -6.15 17.85
CA LEU A 233 6.73 -6.42 19.26
C LEU A 233 7.86 -7.15 20.01
N PRO A 234 8.69 -8.04 19.42
CA PRO A 234 9.88 -8.55 20.09
C PRO A 234 10.80 -7.44 20.63
N ARG A 235 10.87 -6.31 19.91
CA ARG A 235 11.64 -5.11 20.25
C ARG A 235 10.85 -4.08 21.06
N GLY A 236 9.60 -4.37 21.42
CA GLY A 236 8.69 -3.46 22.11
C GLY A 236 8.14 -2.31 21.26
N ILE A 237 8.40 -2.30 19.95
CA ILE A 237 7.95 -1.22 19.06
C ILE A 237 6.46 -1.40 18.73
N GLY A 238 5.70 -0.31 18.83
CA GLY A 238 4.27 -0.26 18.51
C GLY A 238 3.34 -0.78 19.62
N TRP A 239 3.90 -1.35 20.69
CA TRP A 239 3.16 -1.90 21.83
C TRP A 239 2.23 -0.88 22.52
N ASP A 240 2.72 0.33 22.70
CA ASP A 240 2.04 1.44 23.37
C ASP A 240 1.23 2.32 22.41
N SER A 241 1.28 2.03 21.11
CA SER A 241 0.58 2.81 20.10
C SER A 241 -0.94 2.78 20.33
N PRO A 242 -1.61 3.96 20.38
CA PRO A 242 -3.07 4.02 20.47
C PRO A 242 -3.80 3.25 19.37
N MET A 243 -3.16 3.05 18.22
CA MET A 243 -3.70 2.28 17.10
C MET A 243 -3.92 0.81 17.45
N TYR A 244 -3.06 0.25 18.30
CA TYR A 244 -2.99 -1.20 18.50
C TYR A 244 -3.28 -1.62 19.95
N ARG A 245 -3.16 -0.71 20.91
CA ARG A 245 -3.20 -1.01 22.35
C ARG A 245 -4.39 -1.86 22.78
N ASP A 246 -5.60 -1.53 22.28
CA ASP A 246 -6.81 -2.30 22.61
C ASP A 246 -6.73 -3.75 22.12
N VAL A 247 -6.39 -3.92 20.84
CA VAL A 247 -6.27 -5.24 20.21
C VAL A 247 -5.16 -6.06 20.87
N LEU A 248 -4.01 -5.45 21.13
CA LEU A 248 -2.87 -6.11 21.79
C LEU A 248 -3.22 -6.53 23.23
N THR A 249 -4.01 -5.74 23.94
CA THR A 249 -4.50 -6.07 25.29
C THR A 249 -5.41 -7.30 25.26
N ARG A 250 -6.38 -7.34 24.33
CA ARG A 250 -7.30 -8.48 24.17
C ARG A 250 -6.62 -9.74 23.64
N ALA A 251 -5.59 -9.57 22.80
CA ALA A 251 -4.76 -10.67 22.32
C ALA A 251 -3.79 -11.21 23.39
N HIS A 252 -3.69 -10.55 24.55
CA HIS A 252 -2.65 -10.82 25.56
C HIS A 252 -1.23 -10.85 24.98
N ALA A 253 -1.00 -10.16 23.86
CA ALA A 253 0.34 -9.95 23.35
C ALA A 253 1.10 -9.08 24.36
N ARG A 254 2.40 -9.28 24.54
CA ARG A 254 3.30 -8.40 25.32
C ARG A 254 4.66 -8.38 24.64
N PRO A 255 5.47 -7.32 24.80
CA PRO A 255 6.80 -7.27 24.22
C PRO A 255 7.69 -8.45 24.65
N GLY A 256 8.67 -8.79 23.80
CA GLY A 256 9.67 -9.84 24.09
C GLY A 256 9.29 -11.26 23.67
N GLY A 257 8.11 -11.47 23.09
CA GLY A 257 7.73 -12.74 22.44
C GLY A 257 8.45 -12.98 21.10
N THR A 258 8.14 -14.11 20.46
CA THR A 258 8.68 -14.50 19.14
C THR A 258 7.68 -14.24 18.00
N ILE A 259 8.16 -14.14 16.76
CA ILE A 259 7.33 -13.99 15.55
C ILE A 259 6.24 -15.08 15.50
N GLU A 260 6.60 -16.33 15.78
CA GLU A 260 5.69 -17.48 15.78
C GLU A 260 4.61 -17.36 16.85
N SER A 261 4.97 -16.91 18.05
CA SER A 261 4.01 -16.67 19.12
C SER A 261 3.00 -15.57 18.73
N TYR A 262 3.48 -14.46 18.15
CA TYR A 262 2.61 -13.37 17.69
C TYR A 262 1.73 -13.80 16.53
N LYS A 263 2.24 -14.60 15.59
CA LYS A 263 1.42 -15.14 14.50
C LYS A 263 0.20 -15.90 15.01
N GLN A 264 0.34 -16.66 16.09
CA GLN A 264 -0.77 -17.40 16.68
C GLN A 264 -1.78 -16.46 17.36
N VAL A 265 -1.32 -15.51 18.17
CA VAL A 265 -2.21 -14.67 18.99
C VAL A 265 -2.79 -13.47 18.24
N LEU A 266 -2.11 -12.93 17.22
CA LEU A 266 -2.54 -11.72 16.51
C LEU A 266 -3.40 -12.01 15.28
N ARG A 267 -3.22 -13.16 14.62
CA ARG A 267 -3.95 -13.52 13.39
C ARG A 267 -5.48 -13.44 13.53
N PRO A 268 -6.11 -13.84 14.65
CA PRO A 268 -7.56 -13.69 14.83
C PRO A 268 -8.04 -12.24 14.75
N TYR A 269 -7.17 -11.28 15.07
CA TYR A 269 -7.47 -9.85 15.15
C TYR A 269 -7.02 -9.05 13.93
N ARG A 270 -6.64 -9.72 12.82
CA ARG A 270 -6.00 -9.08 11.65
C ARG A 270 -6.77 -7.86 11.09
N GLU A 271 -8.10 -7.90 11.15
CA GLU A 271 -8.99 -6.84 10.65
C GLU A 271 -9.13 -5.70 11.67
N GLU A 272 -9.09 -6.04 12.95
CA GLU A 272 -9.27 -5.09 14.05
C GLU A 272 -8.07 -4.14 14.20
N PHE A 273 -6.89 -4.55 13.74
CA PHE A 273 -5.73 -3.66 13.63
C PHE A 273 -5.96 -2.53 12.63
N ALA A 274 -6.45 -2.83 11.43
CA ALA A 274 -6.79 -1.81 10.44
C ALA A 274 -7.89 -0.87 10.98
N ALA A 275 -8.89 -1.43 11.66
CA ALA A 275 -9.92 -0.65 12.34
C ALA A 275 -9.34 0.30 13.42
N GLY A 276 -8.34 -0.16 14.19
CA GLY A 276 -7.64 0.65 15.18
C GLY A 276 -6.85 1.81 14.57
N VAL A 277 -6.18 1.57 13.43
CA VAL A 277 -5.51 2.61 12.64
C VAL A 277 -6.53 3.66 12.17
N PHE A 278 -7.61 3.22 11.53
CA PHE A 278 -8.64 4.13 11.01
C PHE A 278 -9.31 4.95 12.12
N ARG A 279 -9.65 4.33 13.26
CA ARG A 279 -10.21 5.06 14.41
C ARG A 279 -9.25 6.11 14.93
N THR A 280 -7.96 5.79 15.01
CA THR A 280 -6.94 6.74 15.48
C THR A 280 -6.78 7.89 14.48
N ALA A 281 -6.71 7.59 13.19
CA ALA A 281 -6.58 8.60 12.14
C ALA A 281 -7.76 9.58 12.12
N ALA A 282 -8.99 9.04 12.13
CA ALA A 282 -10.19 9.87 12.19
C ALA A 282 -10.28 10.70 13.48
N ALA A 283 -9.84 10.15 14.62
CA ALA A 283 -9.83 10.87 15.89
C ALA A 283 -8.81 12.03 15.91
N ASP A 284 -7.59 11.78 15.44
CA ASP A 284 -6.53 12.78 15.36
C ASP A 284 -6.91 13.95 14.42
N CYS A 285 -7.53 13.63 13.28
CA CYS A 285 -8.07 14.58 12.30
C CYS A 285 -9.22 15.40 12.88
N ARG A 286 -10.21 14.74 13.50
CA ARG A 286 -11.34 15.41 14.15
C ARG A 286 -10.90 16.33 15.28
N ALA A 287 -9.91 15.94 16.09
CA ALA A 287 -9.37 16.77 17.16
C ALA A 287 -8.73 18.07 16.65
N ARG A 288 -8.36 18.13 15.36
CA ARG A 288 -7.78 19.29 14.68
C ARG A 288 -8.77 20.00 13.75
N GLY A 289 -10.00 19.54 13.66
CA GLY A 289 -10.99 20.06 12.70
C GLY A 289 -10.61 19.82 11.24
N VAL A 290 -9.74 18.85 10.95
CA VAL A 290 -9.28 18.52 9.60
C VAL A 290 -10.09 17.34 9.07
N PRO A 291 -10.83 17.46 7.96
CA PRO A 291 -11.49 16.33 7.32
C PRO A 291 -10.49 15.27 6.82
N ILE A 292 -10.91 14.01 6.86
CA ILE A 292 -10.14 12.88 6.32
C ILE A 292 -11.01 12.07 5.35
N VAL A 293 -10.43 11.71 4.20
CA VAL A 293 -11.09 10.97 3.13
C VAL A 293 -10.35 9.67 2.90
N LEU A 294 -11.07 8.56 2.89
CA LEU A 294 -10.50 7.29 2.45
C LEU A 294 -10.51 7.27 0.92
N VAL A 295 -9.37 6.99 0.30
CA VAL A 295 -9.26 6.78 -1.14
C VAL A 295 -8.91 5.31 -1.37
N MET A 296 -9.89 4.50 -1.78
CA MET A 296 -9.69 3.08 -2.09
C MET A 296 -9.12 2.91 -3.49
N VAL A 297 -7.84 2.54 -3.59
CA VAL A 297 -7.07 2.46 -4.84
C VAL A 297 -6.95 1.00 -5.31
N PRO A 298 -7.21 0.71 -6.60
CA PRO A 298 -7.00 -0.61 -7.17
C PRO A 298 -5.53 -0.88 -7.47
N ARG A 299 -5.20 -2.17 -7.50
CA ARG A 299 -3.88 -2.65 -7.94
C ARG A 299 -3.99 -3.17 -9.36
N VAL A 300 -3.11 -2.74 -10.25
CA VAL A 300 -3.17 -3.13 -11.67
C VAL A 300 -3.06 -4.64 -11.79
N GLY A 301 -3.94 -5.27 -12.58
CA GLY A 301 -3.89 -6.72 -12.83
C GLY A 301 -4.30 -7.62 -11.67
N LYS A 302 -4.59 -7.06 -10.50
CA LYS A 302 -5.15 -7.82 -9.39
C LYS A 302 -6.67 -7.76 -9.47
N THR A 303 -7.31 -8.92 -9.46
CA THR A 303 -8.77 -9.01 -9.34
C THR A 303 -9.21 -8.32 -8.05
N ALA A 304 -10.21 -7.44 -8.16
CA ALA A 304 -10.81 -6.78 -7.01
C ALA A 304 -11.58 -7.81 -6.16
N ASP A 305 -11.16 -8.02 -4.92
CA ASP A 305 -11.93 -8.70 -3.90
C ASP A 305 -12.93 -7.68 -3.32
N GLN A 306 -14.13 -7.66 -3.92
CA GLN A 306 -15.18 -6.74 -3.52
C GLN A 306 -15.60 -6.91 -2.07
N ALA A 307 -15.51 -8.13 -1.51
CA ALA A 307 -15.85 -8.33 -0.12
C ALA A 307 -14.81 -7.67 0.80
N GLU A 308 -13.53 -7.79 0.45
CA GLU A 308 -12.43 -7.14 1.17
C GLU A 308 -12.48 -5.61 1.08
N ILE A 309 -12.69 -5.09 -0.13
CA ILE A 309 -12.84 -3.65 -0.36
C ILE A 309 -13.99 -3.08 0.47
N GLN A 310 -15.17 -3.71 0.43
CA GLN A 310 -16.32 -3.24 1.20
C GLN A 310 -16.10 -3.37 2.72
N ARG A 311 -15.32 -4.35 3.18
CA ARG A 311 -14.91 -4.46 4.59
C ARG A 311 -14.06 -3.24 5.01
N LEU A 312 -12.99 -2.92 4.28
CA LEU A 312 -12.13 -1.77 4.59
C LEU A 312 -12.89 -0.44 4.55
N ILE A 313 -13.79 -0.28 3.55
CA ILE A 313 -14.67 0.88 3.47
C ILE A 313 -15.60 0.96 4.68
N ALA A 314 -16.19 -0.15 5.13
CA ALA A 314 -17.03 -0.18 6.32
C ALA A 314 -16.24 0.23 7.57
N LEU A 315 -15.02 -0.30 7.75
CA LEU A 315 -14.15 0.09 8.87
C LEU A 315 -13.85 1.60 8.89
N ALA A 316 -13.60 2.21 7.72
CA ALA A 316 -13.35 3.64 7.63
C ALA A 316 -14.60 4.48 7.94
N ARG A 317 -15.78 4.03 7.47
CA ARG A 317 -17.06 4.67 7.82
C ARG A 317 -17.31 4.61 9.32
N ASP A 318 -17.15 3.44 9.93
CA ASP A 318 -17.34 3.22 11.37
C ASP A 318 -16.33 4.03 12.21
N ALA A 319 -15.12 4.24 11.70
CA ALA A 319 -14.11 5.10 12.32
C ALA A 319 -14.46 6.60 12.26
N GLY A 320 -15.37 7.00 11.39
CA GLY A 320 -15.79 8.40 11.23
C GLY A 320 -14.96 9.19 10.21
N PHE A 321 -14.50 8.55 9.13
CA PHE A 321 -13.95 9.26 7.99
C PHE A 321 -15.01 10.19 7.38
N THR A 322 -14.59 11.39 6.95
CA THR A 322 -15.49 12.44 6.44
C THR A 322 -16.14 12.04 5.13
N ALA A 323 -15.38 11.38 4.25
CA ALA A 323 -15.90 10.81 3.01
C ALA A 323 -15.12 9.56 2.61
N ILE A 324 -15.72 8.79 1.71
CA ILE A 324 -15.10 7.62 1.07
C ILE A 324 -15.14 7.85 -0.44
N VAL A 325 -13.99 7.70 -1.08
CA VAL A 325 -13.84 7.68 -2.53
C VAL A 325 -13.39 6.29 -2.95
N ASP A 326 -14.26 5.56 -3.62
CA ASP A 326 -13.96 4.23 -4.13
C ASP A 326 -13.51 4.32 -5.59
N LEU A 327 -12.22 4.04 -5.82
CA LEU A 327 -11.61 4.01 -7.16
C LEU A 327 -11.34 2.57 -7.62
N SER A 328 -11.80 1.55 -6.88
CA SER A 328 -11.41 0.15 -7.09
C SER A 328 -11.79 -0.41 -8.47
N ASP A 329 -12.69 0.24 -9.18
CA ASP A 329 -13.15 -0.10 -10.52
C ASP A 329 -12.35 0.62 -11.65
N THR A 330 -11.39 1.48 -11.31
CA THR A 330 -10.68 2.35 -12.27
C THR A 330 -10.08 1.60 -13.46
N TYR A 331 -9.60 0.37 -13.25
CA TYR A 331 -8.92 -0.43 -14.27
C TYR A 331 -9.78 -1.56 -14.85
N ASN A 332 -11.08 -1.60 -14.55
CA ASN A 332 -11.97 -2.66 -15.02
C ASN A 332 -12.00 -2.72 -16.55
N GLY A 333 -11.80 -3.93 -17.10
CA GLY A 333 -11.85 -4.17 -18.54
C GLY A 333 -10.63 -3.70 -19.33
N ILE A 334 -9.57 -3.22 -18.69
CA ILE A 334 -8.34 -2.78 -19.35
C ILE A 334 -7.24 -3.83 -19.18
N ASP A 335 -6.49 -4.10 -20.25
CA ASP A 335 -5.33 -5.00 -20.19
C ASP A 335 -4.30 -4.48 -19.18
N PRO A 336 -4.01 -5.23 -18.09
CA PRO A 336 -3.04 -4.85 -17.08
C PRO A 336 -1.65 -4.55 -17.64
N LYS A 337 -1.24 -5.22 -18.72
CA LYS A 337 0.08 -5.00 -19.34
C LYS A 337 0.22 -3.59 -19.93
N SER A 338 -0.89 -2.95 -20.27
CA SER A 338 -0.90 -1.56 -20.75
C SER A 338 -0.84 -0.53 -19.62
N LEU A 339 -1.06 -0.97 -18.38
CA LEU A 339 -1.18 -0.12 -17.20
C LEU A 339 -0.11 -0.37 -16.14
N ALA A 340 0.59 -1.49 -16.15
CA ALA A 340 1.64 -1.80 -15.18
C ALA A 340 2.99 -1.20 -15.61
N VAL A 341 3.85 -0.88 -14.63
CA VAL A 341 5.25 -0.50 -14.89
C VAL A 341 6.10 -1.65 -15.43
N GLY A 342 5.68 -2.90 -15.18
CA GLY A 342 6.33 -4.09 -15.71
C GLY A 342 5.40 -5.29 -15.83
N PRO A 343 5.76 -6.34 -16.59
CA PRO A 343 4.88 -7.48 -16.91
C PRO A 343 4.36 -8.27 -15.70
N ASN A 344 5.06 -8.20 -14.57
CA ASN A 344 4.73 -8.89 -13.32
C ASN A 344 4.59 -7.91 -12.14
N ASP A 345 4.29 -6.65 -12.44
CA ASP A 345 4.16 -5.58 -11.45
C ASP A 345 2.67 -5.19 -11.32
N TYR A 346 2.26 -4.86 -10.10
CA TYR A 346 0.91 -4.37 -9.81
C TYR A 346 0.86 -2.83 -9.67
N HIS A 347 2.02 -2.17 -9.73
CA HIS A 347 2.11 -0.71 -9.70
C HIS A 347 1.70 -0.13 -11.05
N PRO A 348 0.83 0.90 -11.05
CA PRO A 348 0.45 1.58 -12.28
C PRO A 348 1.62 2.35 -12.89
N ASN A 349 1.71 2.34 -14.22
CA ASN A 349 2.54 3.24 -14.99
C ASN A 349 1.87 4.63 -15.07
N ALA A 350 2.52 5.57 -15.77
CA ALA A 350 2.04 6.95 -15.86
C ALA A 350 0.59 7.06 -16.39
N LYS A 351 0.16 6.15 -17.29
CA LYS A 351 -1.23 6.09 -17.78
C LYS A 351 -2.18 5.63 -16.67
N GLY A 352 -1.82 4.61 -15.92
CA GLY A 352 -2.60 4.14 -14.77
C GLY A 352 -2.74 5.21 -13.68
N HIS A 353 -1.67 5.97 -13.42
CA HIS A 353 -1.70 7.12 -12.51
C HIS A 353 -2.60 8.25 -13.01
N ALA A 354 -2.52 8.61 -14.30
CA ALA A 354 -3.40 9.62 -14.88
C ALA A 354 -4.89 9.25 -14.77
N MET A 355 -5.22 7.96 -14.92
CA MET A 355 -6.58 7.46 -14.73
C MET A 355 -7.06 7.60 -13.27
N LEU A 356 -6.21 7.26 -12.28
CA LEU A 356 -6.54 7.46 -10.87
C LEU A 356 -6.78 8.92 -10.56
N ALA A 357 -5.91 9.81 -11.05
CA ALA A 357 -6.06 11.26 -10.86
C ALA A 357 -7.38 11.77 -11.42
N GLN A 358 -7.74 11.37 -12.64
CA GLN A 358 -9.00 11.76 -13.27
C GLN A 358 -10.22 11.26 -12.48
N ARG A 359 -10.20 10.00 -12.03
CA ARG A 359 -11.30 9.42 -11.25
C ARG A 359 -11.43 10.07 -9.87
N LEU A 360 -10.31 10.35 -9.22
CA LEU A 360 -10.27 11.02 -7.92
C LEU A 360 -10.74 12.48 -8.03
N ASP A 361 -10.29 13.21 -9.04
CA ASP A 361 -10.76 14.57 -9.32
C ASP A 361 -12.28 14.60 -9.53
N ALA A 362 -12.82 13.71 -10.38
CA ALA A 362 -14.26 13.61 -10.61
C ALA A 362 -15.03 13.31 -9.31
N ALA A 363 -14.51 12.42 -8.47
CA ALA A 363 -15.12 12.10 -7.18
C ALA A 363 -15.09 13.29 -6.21
N LEU A 364 -13.94 13.98 -6.07
CA LEU A 364 -13.79 15.13 -5.18
C LEU A 364 -14.64 16.33 -5.59
N GLN A 365 -14.89 16.51 -6.89
CA GLN A 365 -15.81 17.55 -7.38
C GLN A 365 -17.25 17.36 -6.88
N THR A 366 -17.68 16.13 -6.65
CA THR A 366 -19.00 15.87 -6.05
C THR A 366 -19.05 16.22 -4.55
N GLN A 367 -17.89 16.45 -3.93
CA GLN A 367 -17.71 16.72 -2.51
C GLN A 367 -17.28 18.18 -2.26
N THR A 368 -18.04 19.14 -2.81
CA THR A 368 -17.65 20.58 -2.83
C THR A 368 -17.36 21.22 -1.46
N ASN A 369 -17.77 20.60 -0.35
CA ASN A 369 -17.46 21.05 1.00
C ASN A 369 -16.03 20.69 1.45
N LEU A 370 -15.39 19.70 0.83
CA LEU A 370 -14.05 19.22 1.19
C LEU A 370 -12.92 20.05 0.58
N LEU A 371 -13.18 20.72 -0.55
CA LEU A 371 -12.18 21.49 -1.31
C LEU A 371 -12.22 22.99 -1.01
N ARG A 372 -12.71 23.39 0.15
CA ARG A 372 -12.73 24.80 0.57
C ARG A 372 -11.69 25.01 1.66
N PRO A 373 -10.84 26.05 1.57
CA PRO A 373 -10.02 26.41 2.71
C PRO A 373 -10.94 26.70 3.91
N PRO A 374 -10.54 26.34 5.14
CA PRO A 374 -11.31 26.68 6.33
C PRO A 374 -11.54 28.19 6.34
N LYS A 375 -12.76 28.61 6.71
CA LYS A 375 -13.04 30.03 6.91
C LYS A 375 -12.02 30.54 7.93
N LEU A 376 -11.19 31.51 7.54
CA LEU A 376 -10.45 32.31 8.50
C LEU A 376 -11.49 32.75 9.54
N GLY A 377 -11.33 32.30 10.79
CA GLY A 377 -12.12 32.82 11.90
C GLY A 377 -12.05 34.34 11.85
N PRO A 378 -13.09 35.08 12.32
CA PRO A 378 -13.09 36.52 12.25
C PRO A 378 -11.78 37.03 12.86
N GLY A 379 -10.86 37.46 11.98
CA GLY A 379 -9.58 37.98 12.41
C GLY A 379 -9.87 39.13 13.35
N GLU A 380 -9.18 39.13 14.48
CA GLU A 380 -9.01 40.34 15.25
C GLU A 380 -8.70 41.47 14.26
N LYS A 381 -9.66 42.38 14.13
CA LYS A 381 -9.40 43.72 13.61
C LYS A 381 -8.43 44.35 14.61
N GLY A 382 -7.15 44.04 14.48
CA GLY A 382 -6.05 44.77 15.08
C GLY A 382 -6.14 46.18 14.53
N GLY A 383 -6.81 47.04 15.29
CA GLY A 383 -7.02 48.43 14.96
C GLY A 383 -5.68 49.12 14.76
N ARG A 384 -5.56 49.81 13.64
CA ARG A 384 -4.82 51.08 13.65
C ARG A 384 -5.62 52.04 14.52
N GLN A 385 -5.06 52.41 15.67
CA GLN A 385 -5.01 53.80 16.13
C GLN A 385 -3.62 54.07 16.69
#